data_AF-A0A8J6HBE6-F1
#
_entry.id   AF-A0A8J6HBE6-F1
#
_cell.length_a   1.000
_cell.length_b   1.000
_cell.length_c   1.000
_cell.angle_alpha   90.00
_cell.angle_beta   90.00
_cell.angle_gamma   90.00
#
_symmetry.space_group_name_H-M   'P 1'
#
loop_
_entity.id
_entity.type
_entity.pdbx_description
1 polymer ?
#
loop_
_entity_poly.entity_id
_entity_poly.type
_entity_poly.pdbx_seq_one_letter_code
_entity_poly.pdbx_strand_id
1 'polypeptide(L)'
;MFRHRTVRLCRPLSAAGPCQCRDLSFPNNSDNQSVQTLLDYYLQPEKLSGDNQYHCEVCDCLTDGERVTCIEEAPPRLILTLKHFRYDQASQQRTKLLQSVKLDNHVHLDAGQYELYAAVVHCGSSVDSGHYYTFARDGEEWFKFNDCSVMRTMSDELCSLKPPETPYILFYSRQDCSDPETLPRTLLSPRLQLLINNDHSAFELEKRRGPLKTYNAKQNRNDEPPPPGCGGAGFSSNSTNMYVC
;
A
#
# COMPACT_ATOMS: atom_id res chain seq x y z
N MET A 1 -20.09 35.24 9.98
CA MET A 1 -18.87 34.87 10.72
C MET A 1 -18.68 33.38 10.51
N PHE A 2 -17.70 32.95 9.69
CA PHE A 2 -17.49 31.53 9.38
C PHE A 2 -17.02 30.80 10.63
N ARG A 3 -17.70 29.71 11.00
CA ARG A 3 -17.23 28.83 12.07
C ARG A 3 -16.33 27.75 11.47
N HIS A 4 -15.12 27.63 12.02
CA HIS A 4 -14.10 26.70 11.54
C HIS A 4 -14.21 25.41 12.36
N ARG A 5 -14.28 24.26 11.69
CA ARG A 5 -14.11 22.95 12.33
C ARG A 5 -12.76 22.40 11.90
N THR A 6 -11.78 22.48 12.79
CA THR A 6 -10.46 21.89 12.58
C THR A 6 -10.52 20.41 12.95
N VAL A 7 -10.37 19.54 11.95
CA VAL A 7 -10.05 18.14 12.17
C VAL A 7 -8.54 18.06 12.37
N ARG A 8 -8.14 17.95 13.64
CA ARG A 8 -6.75 17.77 14.03
C ARG A 8 -6.37 16.32 13.79
N LEU A 9 -5.46 16.09 12.85
CA LEU A 9 -4.80 14.80 12.71
C LEU A 9 -3.58 14.81 13.64
N CYS A 10 -3.39 13.69 14.35
CA CYS A 10 -2.23 13.39 15.21
C CYS A 10 -2.30 13.97 16.63
N ARG A 11 -2.99 13.27 17.55
CA ARG A 11 -2.71 13.41 18.98
C ARG A 11 -1.90 12.19 19.44
N PRO A 12 -0.62 12.33 19.84
CA PRO A 12 0.17 11.19 20.29
C PRO A 12 -0.32 10.70 21.67
N LEU A 13 -0.41 9.38 21.83
CA LEU A 13 -0.65 8.74 23.14
C LEU A 13 0.61 8.05 23.71
N SER A 14 1.76 8.03 23.01
CA SER A 14 3.02 7.55 23.60
C SER A 14 4.26 7.92 22.75
N ALA A 15 5.45 7.86 23.38
CA ALA A 15 6.76 8.18 22.81
C ALA A 15 7.28 7.22 21.72
N ALA A 16 6.56 6.13 21.43
CA ALA A 16 6.72 5.37 20.19
C ALA A 16 5.56 5.79 19.26
N GLY A 17 5.80 6.83 18.46
CA GLY A 17 4.76 7.41 17.62
C GLY A 17 4.15 6.37 16.67
N PRO A 18 2.80 6.28 16.55
CA PRO A 18 2.17 5.31 15.67
C PRO A 18 2.51 5.59 14.20
N CYS A 19 2.81 4.54 13.43
CA CYS A 19 2.82 4.62 11.96
C CYS A 19 1.45 5.13 11.50
N GLN A 20 1.43 6.15 10.65
CA GLN A 20 0.15 6.70 10.19
C GLN A 20 -0.16 6.23 8.77
N CYS A 21 -1.26 5.49 8.65
CA CYS A 21 -1.84 5.11 7.37
C CYS A 21 -2.87 6.16 6.94
N ARG A 22 -2.70 6.69 5.72
CA ARG A 22 -3.64 7.66 5.12
C ARG A 22 -4.08 7.17 3.76
N ASP A 23 -5.38 7.27 3.52
CA ASP A 23 -5.96 6.91 2.23
C ASP A 23 -6.10 8.14 1.34
N LEU A 24 -5.40 8.13 0.21
CA LEU A 24 -5.50 9.16 -0.80
C LEU A 24 -6.48 8.71 -1.89
N SER A 25 -7.54 9.48 -2.05
CA SER A 25 -8.53 9.30 -3.11
C SER A 25 -8.17 10.16 -4.31
N PHE A 26 -8.47 9.68 -5.50
CA PHE A 26 -8.30 10.46 -6.72
C PHE A 26 -9.44 11.48 -6.86
N PRO A 27 -9.19 12.80 -6.85
CA PRO A 27 -10.23 13.82 -6.96
C PRO A 27 -10.99 13.70 -8.28
N ASN A 28 -10.25 13.52 -9.37
CA ASN A 28 -10.75 13.47 -10.74
C ASN A 28 -10.08 12.32 -11.50
N ASN A 29 -10.71 11.88 -12.59
CA ASN A 29 -10.14 10.92 -13.56
C ASN A 29 -9.07 11.56 -14.48
N SER A 30 -8.44 12.66 -14.06
CA SER A 30 -7.39 13.30 -14.85
C SER A 30 -6.09 12.51 -14.73
N ASP A 31 -5.50 12.17 -15.86
CA ASP A 31 -4.15 11.59 -15.90
C ASP A 31 -3.11 12.62 -15.41
N ASN A 32 -1.98 12.12 -14.86
CA ASN A 32 -0.82 12.89 -14.38
C ASN A 32 -0.93 13.57 -13.01
N GLN A 33 -1.74 13.03 -12.09
CA GLN A 33 -1.66 13.45 -10.69
C GLN A 33 -0.37 12.90 -10.05
N SER A 34 0.30 13.72 -9.24
CA SER A 34 1.44 13.26 -8.43
C SER A 34 1.00 12.94 -7.01
N VAL A 35 1.82 12.16 -6.28
CA VAL A 35 1.55 11.86 -4.87
C VAL A 35 1.47 13.13 -4.05
N GLN A 36 2.33 14.12 -4.31
CA GLN A 36 2.25 15.44 -3.68
C GLN A 36 0.90 16.12 -3.96
N THR A 37 0.44 16.16 -5.22
CA THR A 37 -0.85 16.78 -5.56
C THR A 37 -2.03 16.11 -4.86
N LEU A 38 -2.00 14.78 -4.73
CA LEU A 38 -3.03 14.02 -4.00
C LEU A 38 -3.02 14.33 -2.50
N LEU A 39 -1.83 14.50 -1.93
CA LEU A 39 -1.65 14.86 -0.54
C LEU A 39 -2.12 16.29 -0.26
N ASP A 40 -1.79 17.24 -1.15
CA ASP A 40 -2.24 18.63 -1.06
C ASP A 40 -3.76 18.72 -1.17
N TYR A 41 -4.36 17.98 -2.09
CA TYR A 41 -5.82 17.90 -2.23
C TYR A 41 -6.48 17.32 -0.96
N TYR A 42 -5.88 16.30 -0.35
CA TYR A 42 -6.38 15.72 0.90
C TYR A 42 -6.36 16.71 2.07
N LEU A 43 -5.38 17.62 2.11
CA LEU A 43 -5.22 18.63 3.15
C LEU A 43 -5.99 19.93 2.85
N GLN A 44 -6.53 20.08 1.65
CA GLN A 44 -7.23 21.28 1.23
C GLN A 44 -8.48 21.54 2.10
N PRO A 45 -8.72 22.80 2.54
CA PRO A 45 -9.96 23.18 3.20
C PRO A 45 -11.21 22.92 2.34
N GLU A 46 -12.25 22.36 2.95
CA GLU A 46 -13.54 22.13 2.31
C GLU A 46 -14.59 23.10 2.85
N LYS A 47 -15.25 23.82 1.94
CA LYS A 47 -16.33 24.74 2.29
C LYS A 47 -17.65 24.00 2.48
N LEU A 48 -18.26 24.18 3.65
CA LEU A 48 -19.56 23.64 4.03
C LEU A 48 -20.62 24.74 3.85
N SER A 49 -21.31 24.76 2.71
CA SER A 49 -22.32 25.78 2.37
C SER A 49 -23.47 25.20 1.55
N GLY A 50 -24.59 25.91 1.45
CA GLY A 50 -25.80 25.43 0.75
C GLY A 50 -26.40 24.22 1.46
N ASP A 51 -26.67 23.15 0.72
CA ASP A 51 -27.25 21.91 1.29
C ASP A 51 -26.29 21.18 2.25
N ASN A 52 -24.99 21.48 2.18
CA ASN A 52 -23.94 20.91 3.04
C ASN A 52 -23.54 21.83 4.21
N GLN A 53 -24.45 22.68 4.67
CA GLN A 53 -24.18 23.58 5.80
C GLN A 53 -23.89 22.83 7.11
N TYR A 54 -23.05 23.43 7.95
CA TYR A 54 -22.69 22.89 9.26
C TYR A 54 -23.77 23.24 10.29
N HIS A 55 -24.24 22.24 11.04
CA HIS A 55 -25.10 22.49 12.20
C HIS A 55 -24.26 22.92 13.41
N CYS A 56 -24.45 24.15 13.86
CA CYS A 56 -23.72 24.72 14.98
C CYS A 56 -24.45 24.47 16.30
N GLU A 57 -23.87 23.65 17.19
CA GLU A 57 -24.46 23.33 18.52
C GLU A 57 -24.64 24.56 19.42
N VAL A 58 -23.86 25.63 19.23
CA VAL A 58 -23.95 26.86 20.04
C VAL A 58 -25.03 27.81 19.52
N CYS A 59 -25.24 27.85 18.20
CA CYS A 59 -26.26 28.70 17.58
C CYS A 59 -27.59 27.98 17.37
N ASP A 60 -27.59 26.65 17.51
CA ASP A 60 -28.68 25.74 17.21
C ASP A 60 -29.27 25.94 15.79
N CYS A 61 -28.40 26.24 14.82
CA CYS A 61 -28.81 26.51 13.44
C CYS A 61 -27.76 26.08 12.40
N LEU A 62 -28.21 25.91 11.15
CA LEU A 62 -27.34 25.64 10.01
C LEU A 62 -26.61 26.91 9.61
N THR A 63 -25.28 26.80 9.45
CA THR A 63 -24.42 27.92 9.12
C THR A 63 -23.32 27.48 8.17
N ASP A 64 -22.83 28.43 7.37
CA ASP A 64 -21.68 28.18 6.53
C ASP A 64 -20.43 27.97 7.40
N GLY A 65 -19.66 26.95 7.04
CA GLY A 65 -18.45 26.57 7.75
C GLY A 65 -17.34 26.17 6.81
N GLU A 66 -16.18 25.91 7.39
CA GLU A 66 -15.04 25.35 6.69
C GLU A 66 -14.49 24.18 7.51
N ARG A 67 -14.27 23.05 6.83
CA ARG A 67 -13.61 21.88 7.39
C ARG A 67 -12.17 21.87 6.92
N VAL A 68 -11.25 21.95 7.87
CA VAL A 68 -9.81 21.92 7.60
C VAL A 68 -9.21 20.68 8.22
N THR A 69 -8.37 19.99 7.47
CA THR A 69 -7.57 18.86 7.94
C THR A 69 -6.14 19.34 8.13
N CYS A 70 -5.62 19.28 9.35
CA CYS A 70 -4.23 19.68 9.63
C CYS A 70 -3.44 18.56 10.31
N ILE A 71 -2.13 18.52 10.05
CA ILE A 71 -1.20 17.60 10.69
C ILE A 71 -0.56 18.33 11.86
N GLU A 72 -0.92 17.96 13.10
CA GLU A 72 -0.32 18.59 14.29
C GLU A 72 1.13 18.15 14.49
N GLU A 73 1.42 16.86 14.29
CA GLU A 73 2.77 16.30 14.40
C GLU A 73 3.04 15.34 13.24
N ALA A 74 4.13 15.59 12.52
CA ALA A 74 4.59 14.73 11.43
C ALA A 74 5.11 13.39 11.97
N PRO A 75 4.53 12.23 11.60
CA PRO A 75 5.05 10.93 12.04
C PRO A 75 6.43 10.61 11.43
N PRO A 76 7.30 9.84 12.10
CA PRO A 76 8.56 9.38 11.50
C PRO A 76 8.37 8.49 10.25
N ARG A 77 7.25 7.75 10.22
CA ARG A 77 6.85 6.85 9.13
C ARG A 77 5.48 7.26 8.62
N LEU A 78 5.41 7.62 7.34
CA LEU A 78 4.19 7.97 6.64
C LEU A 78 3.83 6.84 5.67
N ILE A 79 2.65 6.26 5.83
CA ILE A 79 2.13 5.21 4.95
C ILE A 79 0.94 5.79 4.18
N LEU A 80 1.05 5.84 2.86
CA LEU A 80 0.01 6.37 1.98
C LEU A 80 -0.60 5.21 1.18
N THR A 81 -1.92 5.07 1.23
CA THR A 81 -2.65 4.09 0.43
C THR A 81 -3.38 4.82 -0.69
N LEU A 82 -3.06 4.49 -1.94
CA LEU A 82 -3.75 5.03 -3.11
C LEU A 82 -5.02 4.22 -3.37
N LYS A 83 -6.18 4.87 -3.28
CA LYS A 83 -7.50 4.23 -3.49
C LYS A 83 -7.78 4.01 -4.97
N HIS A 84 -7.04 3.08 -5.58
CA HIS A 84 -7.26 2.62 -6.95
C HIS A 84 -8.57 1.85 -7.14
N PHE A 85 -9.38 1.63 -6.11
CA PHE A 85 -10.64 0.91 -6.23
C PHE A 85 -11.80 1.84 -5.93
N ARG A 86 -12.69 2.01 -6.91
CA ARG A 86 -13.91 2.80 -6.75
C ARG A 86 -15.14 1.94 -6.97
N TYR A 87 -16.20 2.29 -6.28
CA TYR A 87 -17.51 1.74 -6.55
C TYR A 87 -18.20 2.61 -7.60
N ASP A 88 -18.61 2.00 -8.71
CA ASP A 88 -19.43 2.70 -9.70
C ASP A 88 -20.91 2.46 -9.38
N GLN A 89 -21.59 3.52 -8.96
CA GLN A 89 -22.99 3.47 -8.57
C GLN A 89 -23.91 3.15 -9.76
N ALA A 90 -23.52 3.51 -11.00
CA ALA A 90 -24.35 3.25 -12.18
C ALA A 90 -24.34 1.75 -12.56
N SER A 91 -23.17 1.13 -12.58
CA SER A 91 -23.04 -0.31 -12.87
C SER A 91 -23.20 -1.21 -11.65
N GLN A 92 -23.22 -0.66 -10.44
CA GLN A 92 -23.21 -1.39 -9.16
C GLN A 92 -22.01 -2.32 -8.98
N GLN A 93 -20.88 -2.02 -9.64
CA GLN A 93 -19.66 -2.84 -9.63
C GLN A 93 -18.47 -2.08 -9.05
N ARG A 94 -17.53 -2.80 -8.43
CA ARG A 94 -16.21 -2.24 -8.08
C ARG A 94 -15.32 -2.28 -9.31
N THR A 95 -14.65 -1.16 -9.58
CA THR A 95 -13.73 -1.02 -10.71
C THR A 95 -12.37 -0.55 -10.22
N LYS A 96 -11.31 -1.11 -10.81
CA LYS A 96 -9.94 -0.63 -10.59
C LYS A 96 -9.66 0.55 -11.51
N LEU A 97 -9.21 1.65 -10.92
CA LEU A 97 -8.65 2.82 -11.58
C LEU A 97 -7.22 2.51 -12.00
N LEU A 98 -7.02 2.38 -13.31
CA LEU A 98 -5.71 2.16 -13.94
C LEU A 98 -5.01 3.48 -14.31
N GLN A 99 -5.47 4.60 -13.77
CA GLN A 99 -4.84 5.90 -14.01
C GLN A 99 -3.39 5.89 -13.52
N SER A 100 -2.50 6.51 -14.31
CA SER A 100 -1.10 6.66 -13.94
C SER A 100 -0.94 7.76 -12.89
N VAL A 101 -0.16 7.47 -11.86
CA VAL A 101 0.16 8.40 -10.77
C VAL A 101 1.66 8.59 -10.77
N LYS A 102 2.10 9.85 -10.84
CA LYS A 102 3.51 10.18 -10.73
C LYS A 102 3.94 9.97 -9.28
N LEU A 103 4.82 9.00 -9.05
CA LEU A 103 5.42 8.76 -7.75
C LEU A 103 6.51 9.80 -7.48
N ASP A 104 6.35 10.57 -6.42
CA ASP A 104 7.33 11.55 -6.00
C ASP A 104 8.28 10.90 -4.99
N ASN A 105 9.58 10.85 -5.31
CA ASN A 105 10.61 10.33 -4.38
C ASN A 105 10.64 11.11 -3.07
N HIS A 106 10.27 12.40 -3.14
CA HIS A 106 10.19 13.29 -1.99
C HIS A 106 8.81 13.91 -1.92
N VAL A 107 8.19 13.87 -0.75
CA VAL A 107 6.94 14.59 -0.48
C VAL A 107 7.14 15.55 0.68
N HIS A 108 6.47 16.69 0.58
CA HIS A 108 6.50 17.74 1.58
C HIS A 108 5.17 17.81 2.32
N LEU A 109 5.28 17.86 3.64
CA LEU A 109 4.20 18.25 4.54
C LEU A 109 4.70 19.48 5.30
N ASP A 110 3.79 20.38 5.70
CA ASP A 110 4.15 21.59 6.47
C ASP A 110 5.00 21.28 7.72
N ALA A 111 4.87 20.06 8.26
CA ALA A 111 5.57 19.57 9.44
C ALA A 111 6.82 18.70 9.14
N GLY A 112 7.21 18.48 7.88
CA GLY A 112 8.43 17.73 7.55
C GLY A 112 8.57 17.28 6.09
N GLN A 113 9.80 16.93 5.70
CA GLN A 113 10.11 16.32 4.41
C GLN A 113 10.25 14.81 4.55
N TYR A 114 9.72 14.09 3.57
CA TYR A 114 9.72 12.65 3.54
C TYR A 114 10.32 12.11 2.25
N GLU A 115 11.00 10.98 2.36
CA GLU A 115 11.59 10.25 1.25
C GLU A 115 10.94 8.87 1.11
N LEU A 116 10.60 8.51 -0.13
CA LEU A 116 10.04 7.20 -0.49
C LEU A 116 11.10 6.12 -0.32
N TYR A 117 10.79 5.08 0.46
CA TYR A 117 11.69 3.94 0.65
C TYR A 117 11.06 2.60 0.28
N ALA A 118 9.74 2.50 0.15
CA ALA A 118 9.10 1.30 -0.37
C ALA A 118 7.75 1.60 -1.03
N ALA A 119 7.33 0.73 -1.93
CA ALA A 119 6.04 0.77 -2.59
C ALA A 119 5.55 -0.65 -2.88
N VAL A 120 4.32 -0.95 -2.48
CA VAL A 120 3.59 -2.16 -2.87
C VAL A 120 2.83 -1.86 -4.14
N VAL A 121 2.96 -2.73 -5.14
CA VAL A 121 2.34 -2.62 -6.44
C VAL A 121 1.32 -3.74 -6.60
N HIS A 122 0.15 -3.39 -7.13
CA HIS A 122 -0.87 -4.35 -7.53
C HIS A 122 -0.91 -4.46 -9.05
N CYS A 123 -0.61 -5.64 -9.58
CA CYS A 123 -0.72 -5.97 -11.00
C CYS A 123 -2.01 -6.75 -11.27
N GLY A 124 -2.91 -6.16 -12.05
CA GLY A 124 -4.19 -6.79 -12.41
C GLY A 124 -5.26 -5.76 -12.71
N SER A 125 -6.25 -6.12 -13.52
CA SER A 125 -7.35 -5.21 -13.89
C SER A 125 -8.59 -5.37 -13.01
N SER A 126 -8.67 -6.48 -12.25
CA SER A 126 -9.78 -6.78 -11.35
C SER A 126 -9.53 -6.22 -9.95
N VAL A 127 -10.60 -6.11 -9.17
CA VAL A 127 -10.54 -5.83 -7.74
C VAL A 127 -10.45 -7.12 -6.92
N ASP A 128 -10.98 -8.22 -7.47
CA ASP A 128 -11.08 -9.51 -6.79
C ASP A 128 -9.90 -10.44 -7.11
N SER A 129 -9.05 -10.05 -8.07
CA SER A 129 -7.88 -10.82 -8.45
C SER A 129 -6.74 -9.93 -8.98
N GLY A 130 -5.53 -10.36 -8.69
CA GLY A 130 -4.30 -9.74 -9.17
C GLY A 130 -3.10 -10.26 -8.38
N HIS A 131 -1.94 -9.68 -8.67
CA HIS A 131 -0.67 -10.04 -8.09
C HIS A 131 -0.04 -8.88 -7.33
N TYR A 132 0.51 -9.14 -6.15
CA TYR A 132 1.16 -8.11 -5.34
C TYR A 132 2.65 -8.35 -5.27
N TYR A 133 3.43 -7.31 -5.51
CA TYR A 133 4.87 -7.34 -5.35
C TYR A 133 5.34 -5.99 -4.81
N THR A 134 6.56 -5.95 -4.28
CA THR A 134 7.05 -4.78 -3.53
C THR A 134 8.37 -4.29 -4.09
N PHE A 135 8.49 -2.98 -4.25
CA PHE A 135 9.79 -2.30 -4.35
C PHE A 135 10.17 -1.80 -2.97
N ALA A 136 11.38 -2.07 -2.51
CA ALA A 136 11.90 -1.46 -1.29
C ALA A 136 13.39 -1.15 -1.42
N ARG A 137 13.79 -0.07 -0.77
CA ARG A 137 15.17 0.40 -0.68
C ARG A 137 15.80 -0.15 0.60
N ASP A 138 16.99 -0.73 0.47
CA ASP A 138 17.86 -1.08 1.58
C ASP A 138 19.16 -0.29 1.44
N GLY A 139 19.43 0.62 2.37
CA GLY A 139 20.47 1.63 2.23
C GLY A 139 20.23 2.53 1.00
N GLU A 140 21.15 2.46 0.03
CA GLU A 140 21.06 3.22 -1.23
C GLU A 140 20.53 2.37 -2.41
N GLU A 141 20.34 1.06 -2.19
CA GLU A 141 20.01 0.13 -3.27
C GLU A 141 18.52 -0.23 -3.28
N TRP A 142 17.94 -0.28 -4.48
CA TRP A 142 16.55 -0.68 -4.67
C TRP A 142 16.45 -2.16 -5.02
N PHE A 143 15.45 -2.82 -4.45
CA PHE A 143 15.12 -4.22 -4.68
C PHE A 143 13.65 -4.38 -5.03
N LYS A 144 13.37 -5.29 -5.96
CA LYS A 144 12.05 -5.78 -6.33
C LYS A 144 11.85 -7.14 -5.70
N PHE A 145 10.93 -7.22 -4.75
CA PHE A 145 10.51 -8.42 -4.05
C PHE A 145 9.24 -8.94 -4.70
N ASN A 146 9.38 -10.05 -5.44
CA ASN A 146 8.29 -10.72 -6.14
C ASN A 146 8.25 -12.19 -5.68
N ASP A 147 7.51 -12.44 -4.61
CA ASP A 147 7.39 -13.72 -3.92
C ASP A 147 8.76 -14.34 -3.57
N CYS A 148 9.12 -15.44 -4.22
CA CYS A 148 10.38 -16.15 -4.03
C CYS A 148 11.57 -15.52 -4.76
N SER A 149 11.33 -14.49 -5.59
CA SER A 149 12.36 -13.82 -6.37
C SER A 149 12.64 -12.42 -5.83
N VAL A 150 13.90 -12.16 -5.50
CA VAL A 150 14.38 -10.84 -5.12
C VAL A 150 15.43 -10.40 -6.13
N MET A 151 15.18 -9.28 -6.80
CA MET A 151 16.07 -8.74 -7.83
C MET A 151 16.42 -7.29 -7.51
N ARG A 152 17.68 -6.93 -7.71
CA ARG A 152 18.10 -5.52 -7.68
C ARG A 152 17.43 -4.77 -8.83
N THR A 153 16.97 -3.56 -8.56
CA THR A 153 16.26 -2.69 -9.51
C THR A 153 16.67 -1.23 -9.29
N MET A 154 16.09 -0.32 -10.06
CA MET A 154 16.27 1.13 -9.97
C MET A 154 14.95 1.79 -9.60
N SER A 155 15.00 2.94 -8.91
CA SER A 155 13.81 3.75 -8.62
C SER A 155 13.01 4.11 -9.89
N ASP A 156 13.68 4.22 -11.04
CA ASP A 156 13.05 4.56 -12.31
C ASP A 156 12.06 3.50 -12.80
N GLU A 157 12.28 2.22 -12.47
CA GLU A 157 11.33 1.12 -12.80
C GLU A 157 10.01 1.33 -12.07
N LEU A 158 10.08 1.70 -10.78
CA LEU A 158 8.91 2.03 -9.95
C LEU A 158 8.18 3.28 -10.47
N CYS A 159 8.92 4.30 -10.91
CA CYS A 159 8.31 5.53 -11.46
C CYS A 159 7.72 5.34 -12.87
N SER A 160 8.12 4.30 -13.59
CA SER A 160 7.73 4.03 -14.98
C SER A 160 6.70 2.91 -15.13
N LEU A 161 6.03 2.51 -14.04
CA LEU A 161 4.99 1.50 -14.04
C LEU A 161 3.89 1.83 -15.05
N LYS A 162 3.38 0.79 -15.72
CA LYS A 162 2.32 0.90 -16.72
C LYS A 162 1.15 0.00 -16.34
N PRO A 163 -0.10 0.36 -16.72
CA PRO A 163 -1.23 -0.53 -16.54
C PRO A 163 -0.96 -1.93 -17.11
N PRO A 164 -1.36 -3.00 -16.41
CA PRO A 164 -2.26 -3.02 -15.25
C PRO A 164 -1.57 -2.88 -13.88
N GLU A 165 -0.29 -2.52 -13.84
CA GLU A 165 0.48 -2.30 -12.61
C GLU A 165 0.21 -0.92 -12.04
N THR A 166 -0.25 -0.88 -10.80
CA THR A 166 -0.56 0.38 -10.11
C THR A 166 0.06 0.35 -8.72
N PRO A 167 0.76 1.42 -8.30
CA PRO A 167 1.21 1.55 -6.92
C PRO A 167 -0.01 1.58 -6.00
N TYR A 168 -0.01 0.80 -4.92
CA TYR A 168 -1.13 0.68 -4.00
C TYR A 168 -0.82 1.26 -2.63
N ILE A 169 0.30 0.87 -2.03
CA ILE A 169 0.73 1.37 -0.72
C ILE A 169 2.14 1.93 -0.87
N LEU A 170 2.34 3.15 -0.42
CA LEU A 170 3.61 3.86 -0.46
C LEU A 170 4.11 4.09 0.95
N PHE A 171 5.41 3.89 1.15
CA PHE A 171 6.07 4.02 2.43
C PHE A 171 7.13 5.11 2.36
N TYR A 172 6.95 6.10 3.23
CA TYR A 172 7.75 7.30 3.30
C TYR A 172 8.39 7.43 4.70
N SER A 173 9.64 7.82 4.73
CA SER A 173 10.41 8.06 5.97
C SER A 173 10.74 9.53 6.08
N ARG A 174 10.56 10.11 7.27
CA ARG A 174 10.87 11.52 7.54
C ARG A 174 12.39 11.71 7.55
N GLN A 175 12.91 12.66 6.79
CA GLN A 175 14.36 12.81 6.56
C GLN A 175 15.17 13.21 7.79
N ASP A 176 14.55 13.84 8.78
CA ASP A 176 15.15 14.22 10.06
C ASP A 176 15.17 13.05 11.08
N CYS A 177 14.60 11.90 10.72
CA CYS A 177 14.56 10.71 11.56
C CYS A 177 15.52 9.66 11.00
N SER A 178 16.58 9.34 11.74
CA SER A 178 17.43 8.20 11.44
C SER A 178 16.69 6.89 11.77
N ASP A 179 16.89 5.87 10.96
CA ASP A 179 16.48 4.53 11.31
C ASP A 179 17.27 4.05 12.53
N PRO A 180 16.65 3.30 13.46
CA PRO A 180 17.41 2.64 14.51
C PRO A 180 18.48 1.75 13.84
N GLU A 181 19.72 1.81 14.32
CA GLU A 181 20.83 1.01 13.80
C GLU A 181 20.38 -0.44 13.57
N THR A 182 20.78 -1.00 12.42
CA THR A 182 20.48 -2.38 12.03
C THR A 182 20.78 -3.32 13.19
N LEU A 183 19.71 -3.88 13.80
CA LEU A 183 19.85 -4.77 14.95
C LEU A 183 20.72 -5.98 14.54
N PRO A 184 21.90 -6.20 15.14
CA PRO A 184 22.72 -7.34 14.79
C PRO A 184 21.99 -8.64 15.16
N ARG A 185 22.15 -9.70 14.33
CA ARG A 185 21.54 -11.03 14.57
C ARG A 185 21.84 -11.61 15.95
N THR A 186 22.91 -11.14 16.59
CA THR A 186 23.32 -11.50 17.96
C THR A 186 22.34 -11.03 19.04
N LEU A 187 21.42 -10.11 18.72
CA LEU A 187 20.35 -9.67 19.63
C LEU A 187 19.14 -10.61 19.67
N LEU A 188 19.05 -11.59 18.76
CA LEU A 188 17.98 -12.58 18.80
C LEU A 188 18.14 -13.48 20.02
N SER A 189 17.05 -13.83 20.70
CA SER A 189 17.12 -14.72 21.87
C SER A 189 17.77 -16.07 21.51
N PRO A 190 18.48 -16.73 22.45
CA PRO A 190 19.13 -18.03 22.19
C PRO A 190 18.19 -19.10 21.62
N ARG A 191 16.91 -19.07 22.03
CA ARG A 191 15.88 -19.97 21.52
C ARG A 191 15.60 -19.75 20.04
N LEU A 192 15.49 -18.50 19.58
CA LEU A 192 15.27 -18.18 18.17
C LEU A 192 16.49 -18.55 17.33
N GLN A 193 17.69 -18.30 17.85
CA GLN A 193 18.93 -18.70 17.18
C GLN A 193 18.99 -20.23 16.96
N LEU A 194 18.63 -21.03 17.97
CA LEU A 194 18.58 -22.49 17.84
C LEU A 194 17.56 -22.95 16.78
N LEU A 195 16.37 -22.34 16.75
CA LEU A 195 15.35 -22.67 15.76
C LEU A 195 15.81 -22.37 14.33
N ILE A 196 16.43 -21.20 14.10
CA ILE A 196 16.99 -20.82 12.79
C ILE A 196 18.10 -21.80 12.38
N ASN A 197 18.99 -22.16 13.31
CA ASN A 197 20.08 -23.10 13.02
C ASN A 197 19.56 -24.49 12.66
N ASN A 198 18.54 -24.97 13.36
CA ASN A 198 17.90 -26.25 13.06
C ASN A 198 17.23 -26.22 11.68
N ASP A 199 16.50 -25.16 11.34
CA ASP A 199 15.86 -24.98 10.04
C ASP A 199 16.88 -24.93 8.89
N HIS A 200 17.95 -24.14 9.04
CA HIS A 200 19.06 -24.10 8.09
C HIS A 200 19.70 -25.48 7.89
N SER A 201 19.89 -26.25 8.97
CA SER A 201 20.46 -27.60 8.87
C SER A 201 19.53 -28.57 8.12
N ALA A 202 18.22 -28.45 8.29
CA ALA A 202 17.23 -29.24 7.56
C ALA A 202 17.21 -28.86 6.07
N PHE A 203 17.24 -27.56 5.75
CA PHE A 203 17.33 -27.07 4.37
C PHE A 203 18.57 -27.59 3.64
N GLU A 204 19.74 -27.57 4.30
CA GLU A 204 20.98 -28.09 3.71
C GLU A 204 20.92 -29.61 3.47
N LEU A 205 20.22 -30.36 4.32
CA LEU A 205 19.97 -31.79 4.09
C LEU A 205 19.03 -32.02 2.91
N GLU A 206 17.97 -31.23 2.76
CA GLU A 206 17.04 -31.29 1.62
C GLU A 206 17.76 -30.98 0.30
N LYS A 207 18.57 -29.91 0.29
CA LYS A 207 19.37 -29.52 -0.87
C LYS A 207 20.33 -30.63 -1.31
N ARG A 208 20.95 -31.34 -0.36
CA ARG A 208 21.85 -32.49 -0.63
C ARG A 208 21.13 -33.73 -1.12
N ARG A 209 19.89 -33.97 -0.66
CA ARG A 209 19.05 -35.08 -1.14
C ARG A 209 18.65 -34.92 -2.60
N GLY A 210 18.86 -33.74 -3.18
CA GLY A 210 18.41 -33.40 -4.52
C GLY A 210 16.88 -33.30 -4.58
N PRO A 211 16.31 -32.88 -5.72
CA PRO A 211 14.87 -32.81 -5.86
C PRO A 211 14.26 -34.21 -5.76
N LEU A 212 13.65 -34.54 -4.62
CA LEU A 212 12.86 -35.77 -4.42
C LEU A 212 11.53 -35.77 -5.20
N LYS A 213 11.34 -34.82 -6.12
CA LYS A 213 10.22 -34.80 -7.06
C LYS A 213 10.77 -34.99 -8.47
N THR A 214 10.78 -36.23 -8.96
CA THR A 214 10.51 -36.43 -10.37
C THR A 214 9.12 -35.85 -10.60
N TYR A 215 9.05 -34.67 -11.20
CA TYR A 215 7.79 -34.15 -11.71
C TYR A 215 7.36 -35.11 -12.82
N ASN A 216 6.53 -36.09 -12.47
CA ASN A 216 6.02 -37.08 -13.40
C ASN A 216 4.93 -36.36 -14.19
N ALA A 217 5.26 -35.87 -15.39
CA ALA A 217 4.40 -35.06 -16.25
C ALA A 217 3.09 -35.76 -16.72
N LYS A 218 2.74 -36.92 -16.15
CA LYS A 218 1.56 -37.74 -16.50
C LYS A 218 0.47 -37.79 -15.42
N GLN A 219 0.59 -37.07 -14.31
CA GLN A 219 -0.52 -36.93 -13.36
C GLN A 219 -0.85 -35.45 -13.15
N ASN A 220 -1.36 -34.86 -14.22
CA ASN A 220 -2.06 -33.57 -14.15
C ASN A 220 -3.47 -33.83 -13.61
N ARG A 221 -3.60 -33.89 -12.28
CA ARG A 221 -4.88 -33.79 -11.58
C ARG A 221 -4.72 -32.86 -10.37
N ASN A 222 -4.40 -31.60 -10.65
CA ASN A 222 -4.69 -30.51 -9.72
C ASN A 222 -6.06 -29.87 -10.03
N ASP A 223 -6.87 -30.51 -10.88
CA ASP A 223 -8.29 -30.21 -11.07
C ASP A 223 -9.15 -31.07 -10.12
N GLU A 224 -8.79 -31.17 -8.84
CA GLU A 224 -9.81 -31.56 -7.85
C GLU A 224 -10.57 -30.30 -7.45
N PRO A 225 -11.88 -30.21 -7.77
CA PRO A 225 -12.68 -29.07 -7.33
C PRO A 225 -12.73 -29.04 -5.79
N PRO A 226 -12.81 -27.85 -5.19
CA PRO A 226 -12.96 -27.73 -3.75
C PRO A 226 -14.18 -28.55 -3.27
N PRO A 227 -14.16 -29.08 -2.03
CA PRO A 227 -15.24 -29.89 -1.51
C PRO A 227 -16.60 -29.17 -1.66
N PRO A 228 -17.67 -29.89 -2.02
CA PRO A 228 -18.97 -29.28 -2.30
C PRO A 228 -19.50 -28.65 -1.00
N GLY A 229 -19.43 -27.32 -0.90
CA GLY A 229 -19.86 -26.58 0.29
C GLY A 229 -19.48 -25.10 0.35
N CYS A 230 -18.45 -24.63 -0.38
CA CYS A 230 -18.16 -23.20 -0.48
C CYS A 230 -18.74 -22.65 -1.80
N GLY A 231 -19.93 -22.06 -1.71
CA GLY A 231 -20.70 -21.55 -2.83
C GLY A 231 -20.05 -20.39 -3.58
N GLY A 232 -20.27 -20.38 -4.90
CA GLY A 232 -19.95 -19.27 -5.79
C GLY A 232 -19.94 -19.69 -7.26
N ALA A 233 -21.11 -20.05 -7.81
CA ALA A 233 -21.32 -20.19 -9.26
C ALA A 233 -21.07 -18.83 -9.96
N GLY A 234 -20.52 -18.71 -11.15
CA GLY A 234 -19.99 -19.68 -12.11
C GLY A 234 -19.12 -18.96 -13.14
N PHE A 235 -18.18 -19.69 -13.71
CA PHE A 235 -17.25 -19.23 -14.74
C PHE A 235 -17.90 -19.22 -16.13
N SER A 236 -17.70 -18.12 -16.87
CA SER A 236 -17.73 -18.12 -18.33
C SER A 236 -16.29 -17.96 -18.82
N SER A 237 -15.83 -18.97 -19.53
CA SER A 237 -14.46 -19.17 -20.04
C SER A 237 -14.05 -18.10 -21.05
N ASN A 238 -12.92 -17.42 -20.79
CA ASN A 238 -11.83 -17.21 -21.74
C ASN A 238 -10.84 -16.19 -21.15
N SER A 239 -9.66 -16.65 -20.73
CA SER A 239 -8.39 -15.96 -21.02
C SER A 239 -7.21 -16.75 -20.46
N THR A 240 -6.33 -17.10 -21.38
CA THR A 240 -5.01 -17.68 -21.19
C THR A 240 -4.11 -16.66 -20.48
N ASN A 241 -3.67 -16.97 -19.26
CA ASN A 241 -2.37 -16.58 -18.74
C ASN A 241 -2.10 -17.36 -17.45
N MET A 242 -1.52 -18.55 -17.63
CA MET A 242 -0.79 -19.24 -16.58
C MET A 242 0.55 -18.54 -16.40
N TYR A 243 0.71 -17.76 -15.34
CA TYR A 243 1.91 -17.75 -14.50
C TYR A 243 1.48 -17.25 -13.13
N VAL A 244 1.31 -18.19 -12.20
CA VAL A 244 1.18 -17.95 -10.75
C VAL A 244 2.33 -18.74 -10.15
N CYS A 245 3.25 -18.06 -9.47
CA CYS A 245 4.12 -18.68 -8.48
C CYS A 245 3.47 -18.48 -7.11
#